data_AF-E8NFJ0-F1
#
_entry.id   AF-E8NFJ0-F1
#
_cell.length_a   1.000
_cell.length_b   1.000
_cell.length_c   1.000
_cell.angle_alpha   90.00
_cell.angle_beta   90.00
_cell.angle_gamma   90.00
#
_symmetry.space_group_name_H-M   'P 1'
#
loop_
_entity.id
_entity.type
_entity.pdbx_description
1 polymer ?
#
loop_
_entity_poly.entity_id
_entity_poly.type
_entity_poly.pdbx_seq_one_letter_code
_entity_poly.pdbx_strand_id
1 'polypeptide(L)'
;MRSMTQLGNDLYSGKTSFPFVQRRRIWFLIAALLVIGAALVPLARPIQFSIEFTGGSQFTISNPATVDQSLATQAVSSVVPGASTRVTVINDEAVRVQTDQMSNDETQAVSAALASAYQVPSSEVTNSFIGATWGADVTRQSLWGLAIFLALTFLILALYFRTWKMSVAAIIGLVDVLVITVGIYALFGFEISPAAVIGFLTILSYALYDTTVVFDKVRENTREDGEISGRTFAESVNLAANQTLIRSINTTIVAVLPIGAILFIGVPLGARTLSDISLSIFVGTLVAAYSTLFVAVPLYALLRERESPIAQRDARVRSAREKAGVPA
;
A
#
# COMPACT_ATOMS: atom_id res chain seq x y z
N MET A 1 32.62 11.56 -2.56
CA MET A 1 31.22 11.09 -2.73
C MET A 1 30.63 11.81 -3.94
N ARG A 2 29.90 11.14 -4.83
CA ARG A 2 29.21 11.78 -5.96
C ARG A 2 28.08 12.66 -5.42
N SER A 3 27.87 13.87 -5.96
CA SER A 3 26.73 14.70 -5.56
C SER A 3 25.42 14.12 -6.11
N MET A 4 24.28 14.42 -5.47
CA MET A 4 22.96 13.94 -5.91
C MET A 4 22.64 14.39 -7.35
N THR A 5 23.07 15.60 -7.71
CA THR A 5 22.95 16.14 -9.08
C THR A 5 23.80 15.38 -10.09
N GLN A 6 25.02 14.99 -9.72
CA GLN A 6 25.89 14.16 -10.56
C GLN A 6 25.31 12.75 -10.74
N LEU A 7 24.82 12.13 -9.66
CA LEU A 7 24.17 10.82 -9.73
C LEU A 7 22.92 10.84 -10.62
N GLY A 8 22.08 11.87 -10.49
CA GLY A 8 20.89 12.03 -11.32
C GLY A 8 21.22 12.20 -12.80
N ASN A 9 22.22 13.02 -13.14
CA ASN A 9 22.67 13.17 -14.53
C ASN A 9 23.31 11.89 -15.07
N ASP A 10 24.06 11.14 -14.26
CA ASP A 10 24.65 9.86 -14.65
C ASP A 10 23.59 8.78 -14.88
N LEU A 11 22.54 8.74 -14.05
CA LEU A 11 21.38 7.85 -14.24
C LEU A 11 20.57 8.24 -15.48
N TYR A 12 20.37 9.55 -15.70
CA TYR A 12 19.59 10.05 -16.82
C TYR A 12 20.28 9.78 -18.18
N SER A 13 21.60 9.97 -18.21
CA SER A 13 22.44 9.70 -19.39
C SER A 13 22.80 8.23 -19.59
N GLY A 14 22.47 7.37 -18.61
CA GLY A 14 22.80 5.94 -18.64
C GLY A 14 24.27 5.61 -18.32
N LYS A 15 25.09 6.58 -17.91
CA LYS A 15 26.48 6.36 -17.44
C LYS A 15 26.52 5.47 -16.20
N THR A 16 25.51 5.58 -15.35
CA THR A 16 25.27 4.65 -14.23
C THR A 16 23.88 4.05 -14.45
N SER A 17 23.74 2.73 -14.34
CA SER A 17 22.45 2.07 -14.52
C SER A 17 22.25 0.98 -13.49
N PHE A 18 21.17 1.09 -12.73
CA PHE A 18 20.68 0.03 -11.88
C PHE A 18 19.93 -1.01 -12.72
N PRO A 19 20.22 -2.32 -12.57
CA PRO A 19 19.67 -3.36 -13.43
C PRO A 19 18.29 -3.84 -12.99
N PHE A 20 17.26 -3.00 -13.13
CA PHE A 20 15.86 -3.34 -12.83
C PHE A 20 15.37 -4.48 -13.73
N VAL A 21 15.56 -4.35 -15.05
CA VAL A 21 15.06 -5.34 -16.02
C VAL A 21 15.96 -6.58 -16.08
N GLN A 22 17.28 -6.40 -16.03
CA GLN A 22 18.24 -7.50 -16.16
C GLN A 22 18.20 -8.44 -14.94
N ARG A 23 17.93 -7.92 -13.74
CA ARG A 23 17.76 -8.71 -12.51
C ARG A 23 16.31 -9.05 -12.17
N ARG A 24 15.38 -8.95 -13.15
CA ARG A 24 13.93 -9.19 -12.93
C ARG A 24 13.57 -10.46 -12.18
N ARG A 25 14.35 -11.55 -12.33
CA ARG A 25 14.09 -12.81 -11.61
C ARG A 25 14.23 -12.65 -10.10
N ILE A 26 15.21 -11.88 -9.65
CA ILE A 26 15.42 -11.59 -8.23
C ILE A 26 14.28 -10.72 -7.72
N TRP A 27 13.90 -9.69 -8.48
CA TRP A 27 12.82 -8.79 -8.08
C TRP A 27 11.46 -9.47 -8.06
N PHE A 28 11.14 -10.32 -9.04
CA PHE A 28 9.92 -11.13 -9.01
C PHE A 28 9.92 -12.16 -7.88
N LEU A 29 11.07 -12.72 -7.53
CA LEU A 29 11.17 -13.62 -6.37
C LEU A 29 10.89 -12.86 -5.08
N ILE A 30 11.48 -11.68 -4.90
CA ILE A 30 11.22 -10.81 -3.74
C ILE A 30 9.74 -10.40 -3.70
N ALA A 31 9.18 -9.95 -4.83
CA ALA A 31 7.78 -9.58 -4.94
C ALA A 31 6.84 -10.75 -4.60
N ALA A 32 7.11 -11.93 -5.16
CA ALA A 32 6.33 -13.13 -4.86
C ALA A 32 6.42 -13.51 -3.38
N LEU A 33 7.61 -13.44 -2.75
CA LEU A 33 7.75 -13.70 -1.33
C LEU A 33 6.99 -12.68 -0.47
N LEU A 34 7.02 -11.40 -0.83
CA LEU A 34 6.28 -10.35 -0.13
C LEU A 34 4.77 -10.54 -0.27
N VAL A 35 4.28 -10.79 -1.49
CA VAL A 35 2.85 -11.01 -1.77
C VAL A 35 2.35 -12.29 -1.10
N ILE A 36 3.08 -13.41 -1.22
CA ILE A 36 2.71 -14.68 -0.58
C ILE A 36 2.76 -14.52 0.94
N GLY A 37 3.83 -13.90 1.47
CA GLY A 37 3.94 -13.61 2.90
C GLY A 37 2.75 -12.79 3.40
N ALA A 38 2.44 -11.68 2.73
CA ALA A 38 1.29 -10.82 3.02
C ALA A 38 -0.05 -11.57 2.95
N ALA A 39 -0.24 -12.45 1.97
CA ALA A 39 -1.46 -13.23 1.80
C ALA A 39 -1.61 -14.37 2.84
N LEU A 40 -0.50 -14.88 3.39
CA LEU A 40 -0.51 -15.93 4.41
C LEU A 40 -0.67 -15.40 5.83
N VAL A 41 -0.29 -14.14 6.11
CA VAL A 41 -0.44 -13.52 7.44
C VAL A 41 -1.88 -13.64 7.99
N PRO A 42 -2.94 -13.38 7.20
CA PRO A 42 -4.33 -13.57 7.63
C PRO A 42 -4.68 -14.94 8.20
N LEU A 43 -3.94 -16.00 7.83
CA LEU A 43 -4.17 -17.36 8.34
C LEU A 43 -3.74 -17.51 9.81
N ALA A 44 -2.73 -16.75 10.25
CA ALA A 44 -2.25 -16.76 11.63
C ALA A 44 -2.79 -15.60 12.47
N ARG A 45 -3.03 -14.45 11.83
CA ARG A 45 -3.59 -13.24 12.45
C ARG A 45 -4.71 -12.69 11.57
N PRO A 46 -5.99 -12.86 11.94
CA PRO A 46 -7.11 -12.40 11.14
C PRO A 46 -7.01 -10.91 10.80
N ILE A 47 -7.49 -10.53 9.62
CA ILE A 47 -7.58 -9.12 9.26
C ILE A 47 -8.54 -8.42 10.22
N GLN A 48 -8.07 -7.31 10.76
CA GLN A 48 -8.66 -6.56 11.83
C GLN A 48 -9.56 -5.46 11.24
N PHE A 49 -10.84 -5.73 10.98
CA PHE A 49 -11.77 -4.71 10.49
C PHE A 49 -12.33 -3.85 11.62
N SER A 50 -12.71 -2.61 11.30
CA SER A 50 -13.37 -1.71 12.25
C SER A 50 -14.87 -1.97 12.38
N ILE A 51 -15.48 -1.42 13.43
CA ILE A 51 -16.93 -1.54 13.66
C ILE A 51 -17.76 -0.90 12.54
N GLU A 52 -17.20 0.03 11.77
CA GLU A 52 -17.83 0.61 10.59
C GLU A 52 -17.98 -0.39 9.44
N PHE A 53 -17.24 -1.50 9.44
CA PHE A 53 -17.41 -2.60 8.49
C PHE A 53 -18.20 -3.76 9.07
N THR A 54 -17.95 -4.12 10.34
CA THR A 54 -18.59 -5.29 10.95
C THR A 54 -19.96 -4.98 11.56
N GLY A 55 -20.23 -3.71 11.89
CA GLY A 55 -21.25 -3.33 12.85
C GLY A 55 -20.83 -3.69 14.28
N GLY A 56 -21.42 -3.03 15.28
CA GLY A 56 -21.12 -3.29 16.70
C GLY A 56 -21.04 -2.02 17.53
N SER A 57 -20.59 -2.20 18.78
CA SER A 57 -20.29 -1.11 19.71
C SER A 57 -18.79 -1.00 19.93
N GLN A 58 -18.30 0.22 20.13
CA GLN A 58 -16.91 0.50 20.47
C GLN A 58 -16.84 1.42 21.66
N PHE A 59 -15.93 1.13 22.57
CA PHE A 59 -15.59 1.93 23.73
C PHE A 59 -14.11 2.31 23.65
N THR A 60 -13.79 3.57 23.90
CA THR A 60 -12.41 4.04 24.02
C THR A 60 -12.23 4.61 25.41
N ILE A 61 -11.33 3.97 26.16
CA ILE A 61 -10.90 4.37 27.49
C ILE A 61 -9.61 5.16 27.33
N SER A 62 -9.66 6.45 27.66
CA SER A 62 -8.52 7.34 27.59
C SER A 62 -7.80 7.42 28.93
N ASN A 63 -6.46 7.48 28.88
CA ASN A 63 -5.58 7.64 30.04
C ASN A 63 -5.83 6.63 31.18
N PRO A 64 -6.01 5.32 30.92
CA PRO A 64 -6.19 4.36 31.99
C PRO A 64 -4.87 4.17 32.77
N ALA A 65 -4.98 3.87 34.06
CA ALA A 65 -3.80 3.58 34.89
C ALA A 65 -3.05 2.30 34.46
N THR A 66 -3.72 1.42 33.71
CA THR A 66 -3.19 0.19 33.14
C THR A 66 -3.82 -0.08 31.78
N VAL A 67 -3.09 -0.71 30.88
CA VAL A 67 -3.57 -1.14 29.56
C VAL A 67 -3.84 -2.63 29.48
N ASP A 68 -4.00 -3.29 30.64
CA ASP A 68 -4.32 -4.71 30.71
C ASP A 68 -5.64 -5.01 30.00
N GLN A 69 -5.56 -5.79 28.92
CA GLN A 69 -6.71 -6.13 28.08
C GLN A 69 -7.70 -7.06 28.78
N SER A 70 -7.24 -7.84 29.77
CA SER A 70 -8.09 -8.79 30.50
C SER A 70 -9.17 -8.07 31.31
N LEU A 71 -8.89 -6.85 31.77
CA LEU A 71 -9.85 -6.01 32.50
C LEU A 71 -11.02 -5.60 31.60
N ALA A 72 -10.73 -5.20 30.36
CA ALA A 72 -11.77 -4.87 29.38
C ALA A 72 -12.67 -6.08 29.08
N THR A 73 -12.08 -7.24 28.79
CA THR A 73 -12.84 -8.46 28.50
C THR A 73 -13.72 -8.88 29.68
N GLN A 74 -13.20 -8.81 30.92
CA GLN A 74 -13.96 -9.13 32.13
C GLN A 74 -15.07 -8.12 32.39
N ALA A 75 -14.80 -6.82 32.23
CA ALA A 75 -15.79 -5.76 32.41
C ALA A 75 -16.97 -5.93 31.47
N VAL A 76 -16.71 -6.20 30.18
CA VAL A 76 -17.79 -6.48 29.21
C VAL A 76 -18.52 -7.76 29.56
N SER A 77 -17.82 -8.85 29.85
CA SER A 77 -18.41 -10.15 30.20
C SER A 77 -19.27 -10.10 31.47
N SER A 78 -19.02 -9.17 32.38
CA SER A 78 -19.82 -9.02 33.60
C SER A 78 -21.21 -8.42 33.33
N VAL A 79 -21.34 -7.66 32.23
CA VAL A 79 -22.60 -7.02 31.82
C VAL A 79 -23.31 -7.84 30.75
N VAL A 80 -22.58 -8.27 29.72
CA VAL A 80 -23.11 -9.04 28.59
C VAL A 80 -22.30 -10.34 28.45
N PRO A 81 -22.71 -11.41 29.17
CA PRO A 81 -22.02 -12.70 29.10
C PRO A 81 -22.03 -13.26 27.68
N GLY A 82 -20.84 -13.67 27.18
CA GLY A 82 -20.70 -14.27 25.86
C GLY A 82 -20.60 -13.30 24.69
N ALA A 83 -20.59 -11.98 24.93
CA ALA A 83 -20.30 -11.01 23.89
C ALA A 83 -18.90 -11.22 23.32
N SER A 84 -18.78 -11.15 22.00
CA SER A 84 -17.48 -11.06 21.34
C SER A 84 -16.80 -9.78 21.82
N THR A 85 -15.57 -9.88 22.31
CA THR A 85 -14.77 -8.73 22.75
C THR A 85 -13.45 -8.73 22.04
N ARG A 86 -13.09 -7.57 21.54
CA ARG A 86 -11.80 -7.33 20.90
C ARG A 86 -11.17 -6.10 21.51
N VAL A 87 -10.00 -6.29 22.10
CA VAL A 87 -9.31 -5.25 22.85
C VAL A 87 -8.02 -4.90 22.13
N THR A 88 -7.84 -3.60 21.87
CA THR A 88 -6.65 -3.05 21.23
C THR A 88 -6.06 -1.99 22.13
N VAL A 89 -4.77 -2.11 22.45
CA VAL A 89 -4.02 -1.06 23.16
C VAL A 89 -3.52 -0.05 22.14
N ILE A 90 -3.74 1.23 22.42
CA ILE A 90 -3.34 2.36 21.57
C ILE A 90 -2.21 3.09 22.28
N ASN A 91 -0.98 2.88 21.82
CA ASN A 91 0.25 3.57 22.28
C ASN A 91 0.43 3.58 23.81
N ASP A 92 0.01 2.53 24.51
CA ASP A 92 0.03 2.43 25.98
C ASP A 92 -0.73 3.54 26.75
N GLU A 93 -1.51 4.37 26.05
CA GLU A 93 -2.23 5.53 26.61
C GLU A 93 -3.76 5.40 26.54
N ALA A 94 -4.26 4.46 25.74
CA ALA A 94 -5.69 4.20 25.64
C ALA A 94 -5.95 2.73 25.34
N VAL A 95 -7.13 2.28 25.78
CA VAL A 95 -7.65 0.96 25.47
C VAL A 95 -8.92 1.13 24.65
N ARG A 96 -8.96 0.49 23.48
CA ARG A 96 -10.14 0.40 22.63
C ARG A 96 -10.75 -0.99 22.79
N VAL A 97 -12.04 -1.04 23.06
CA VAL A 97 -12.82 -2.26 23.22
C VAL A 97 -13.92 -2.26 22.17
N GLN A 98 -13.93 -3.26 21.30
CA GLN A 98 -14.96 -3.47 20.29
C GLN A 98 -15.78 -4.70 20.68
N THR A 99 -17.09 -4.59 20.52
CA THR A 99 -18.04 -5.64 20.88
C THR A 99 -19.09 -5.83 19.80
N ASP A 100 -19.87 -6.90 19.91
CA ASP A 100 -21.13 -7.03 19.18
C ASP A 100 -22.07 -5.85 19.50
N GLN A 101 -23.15 -5.73 18.72
CA GLN A 101 -24.15 -4.68 18.94
C GLN A 101 -24.76 -4.79 20.33
N MET A 102 -24.77 -3.65 21.02
CA MET A 102 -25.38 -3.52 22.33
C MET A 102 -26.59 -2.59 22.26
N SER A 103 -27.58 -2.84 23.10
CA SER A 103 -28.62 -1.89 23.41
C SER A 103 -28.05 -0.66 24.13
N ASN A 104 -28.83 0.42 24.22
CA ASN A 104 -28.41 1.63 24.93
C ASN A 104 -28.13 1.35 26.43
N ASP A 105 -28.94 0.48 27.04
CA ASP A 105 -28.80 0.12 28.46
C ASP A 105 -27.53 -0.71 28.69
N GLU A 106 -27.27 -1.70 27.83
CA GLU A 106 -26.03 -2.47 27.85
C GLU A 106 -24.81 -1.58 27.60
N THR A 107 -24.89 -0.65 26.65
CA THR A 107 -23.80 0.29 26.34
C THR A 107 -23.46 1.18 27.54
N GLN A 108 -24.47 1.69 28.25
CA GLN A 108 -24.24 2.48 29.47
C GLN A 108 -23.65 1.63 30.59
N ALA A 109 -24.19 0.43 30.82
CA ALA A 109 -23.70 -0.48 31.84
C ALA A 109 -22.25 -0.93 31.57
N VAL A 110 -21.91 -1.24 30.32
CA VAL A 110 -20.54 -1.56 29.89
C VAL A 110 -19.61 -0.36 30.04
N SER A 111 -20.05 0.85 29.65
CA SER A 111 -19.24 2.06 29.83
C SER A 111 -18.89 2.29 31.31
N ALA A 112 -19.86 2.09 32.21
CA ALA A 112 -19.67 2.20 33.65
C ALA A 112 -18.75 1.10 34.22
N ALA A 113 -18.93 -0.14 33.76
CA ALA A 113 -18.06 -1.26 34.16
C ALA A 113 -16.61 -1.04 33.71
N LEU A 114 -16.39 -0.54 32.50
CA LEU A 114 -15.07 -0.20 31.98
C LEU A 114 -14.43 0.96 32.74
N ALA A 115 -15.19 2.02 33.04
CA ALA A 115 -14.71 3.14 33.84
C ALA A 115 -14.24 2.66 35.23
N SER A 116 -15.02 1.78 35.88
CA SER A 116 -14.67 1.20 37.17
C SER A 116 -13.46 0.27 37.10
N ALA A 117 -13.37 -0.60 36.09
CA ALA A 117 -12.28 -1.56 35.92
C ALA A 117 -10.93 -0.86 35.67
N TYR A 118 -10.93 0.20 34.88
CA TYR A 118 -9.71 0.99 34.57
C TYR A 118 -9.47 2.16 35.53
N GLN A 119 -10.34 2.35 36.53
CA GLN A 119 -10.26 3.42 37.53
C GLN A 119 -10.19 4.82 36.92
N VAL A 120 -10.94 5.04 35.83
CA VAL A 120 -11.04 6.35 35.15
C VAL A 120 -12.41 6.98 35.39
N PRO A 121 -12.54 8.31 35.32
CA PRO A 121 -13.84 8.97 35.29
C PRO A 121 -14.66 8.50 34.08
N SER A 122 -15.99 8.42 34.21
CA SER A 122 -16.87 8.06 33.09
C SER A 122 -16.73 8.98 31.88
N SER A 123 -16.25 10.22 32.07
CA SER A 123 -15.96 11.17 30.98
C SER A 123 -14.79 10.73 30.08
N GLU A 124 -13.91 9.86 30.57
CA GLU A 124 -12.78 9.30 29.81
C GLU A 124 -13.16 8.03 29.04
N VAL A 125 -14.39 7.54 29.22
CA VAL A 125 -14.94 6.42 28.45
C VAL A 125 -15.89 6.97 27.40
N THR A 126 -15.42 7.01 26.17
CA THR A 126 -16.24 7.38 25.01
C THR A 126 -16.79 6.13 24.36
N ASN A 127 -18.04 6.18 23.88
CA ASN A 127 -18.65 5.08 23.15
C ASN A 127 -19.11 5.52 21.75
N SER A 128 -19.17 4.56 20.84
CA SER A 128 -19.66 4.70 19.47
C SER A 128 -20.40 3.42 19.09
N PHE A 129 -21.45 3.55 18.29
CA PHE A 129 -22.28 2.45 17.84
C PHE A 129 -22.48 2.54 16.34
N ILE A 130 -22.35 1.40 15.66
CA ILE A 130 -22.64 1.25 14.24
C ILE A 130 -23.63 0.10 14.04
N GLY A 131 -24.75 0.40 13.39
CA GLY A 131 -25.77 -0.60 13.05
C GLY A 131 -25.32 -1.57 11.94
N ALA A 132 -25.86 -2.78 11.95
CA ALA A 132 -25.48 -3.86 11.02
C ALA A 132 -25.72 -3.49 9.55
N THR A 133 -26.82 -2.79 9.28
CA THR A 133 -27.17 -2.32 7.93
C THR A 133 -26.13 -1.36 7.40
N TRP A 134 -25.72 -0.39 8.23
CA TRP A 134 -24.66 0.55 7.87
C TRP A 134 -23.33 -0.16 7.60
N GLY A 135 -22.91 -1.08 8.48
CA GLY A 135 -21.66 -1.83 8.29
C GLY A 135 -21.65 -2.65 7.00
N ALA A 136 -22.75 -3.34 6.71
CA ALA A 136 -22.91 -4.12 5.49
C ALA A 136 -22.91 -3.23 4.23
N ASP A 137 -23.61 -2.10 4.27
CA ASP A 137 -23.66 -1.15 3.15
C ASP A 137 -22.30 -0.51 2.89
N VAL A 138 -21.60 -0.06 3.93
CA VAL A 138 -20.26 0.53 3.81
C VAL A 138 -19.26 -0.49 3.26
N THR A 139 -19.25 -1.70 3.80
CA THR A 139 -18.39 -2.80 3.29
C THR A 139 -18.63 -3.04 1.82
N ARG A 140 -19.90 -3.17 1.42
CA ARG A 140 -20.29 -3.40 0.03
C ARG A 140 -19.86 -2.24 -0.87
N GLN A 141 -20.10 -1.00 -0.45
CA GLN A 141 -19.72 0.18 -1.21
C GLN A 141 -18.19 0.32 -1.34
N SER A 142 -17.41 0.03 -0.31
CA SER A 142 -15.95 0.05 -0.37
C SER A 142 -15.40 -0.99 -1.35
N LEU A 143 -15.95 -2.22 -1.34
CA LEU A 143 -15.55 -3.27 -2.30
C LEU A 143 -15.89 -2.90 -3.75
N TRP A 144 -17.10 -2.39 -3.98
CA TRP A 144 -17.49 -1.90 -5.32
C TRP A 144 -16.65 -0.72 -5.75
N GLY A 145 -16.38 0.23 -4.85
CA GLY A 145 -15.53 1.39 -5.11
C GLY A 145 -14.12 0.99 -5.55
N LEU A 146 -13.51 0.02 -4.86
CA LEU A 146 -12.20 -0.52 -5.23
C LEU A 146 -12.24 -1.24 -6.59
N ALA A 147 -13.24 -2.08 -6.83
CA ALA A 147 -13.36 -2.82 -8.09
C ALA A 147 -13.57 -1.87 -9.28
N ILE A 148 -14.45 -0.88 -9.13
CA ILE A 148 -14.71 0.16 -10.13
C ILE A 148 -13.45 1.00 -10.36
N PHE A 149 -12.75 1.39 -9.30
CA PHE A 149 -11.47 2.11 -9.40
C PHE A 149 -10.47 1.33 -10.25
N LEU A 150 -10.18 0.06 -9.91
CA LEU A 150 -9.22 -0.75 -10.67
C LEU A 150 -9.65 -0.97 -12.13
N ALA A 151 -10.94 -1.19 -12.37
CA ALA A 151 -11.48 -1.37 -13.72
C ALA A 151 -11.38 -0.09 -14.57
N LEU A 152 -11.74 1.06 -14.01
CA LEU A 152 -11.61 2.36 -14.70
C LEU A 152 -10.15 2.72 -14.92
N THR A 153 -9.27 2.51 -13.94
CA THR A 153 -7.83 2.69 -14.09
C THR A 153 -7.30 1.82 -15.23
N PHE A 154 -7.66 0.54 -15.28
CA PHE A 154 -7.26 -0.35 -16.37
C PHE A 154 -7.72 0.19 -17.73
N LEU A 155 -8.99 0.57 -17.85
CA LEU A 155 -9.57 1.08 -19.09
C LEU A 155 -8.89 2.37 -19.54
N ILE A 156 -8.72 3.34 -18.64
CA ILE A 156 -8.07 4.62 -18.93
C ILE A 156 -6.63 4.37 -19.37
N LEU A 157 -5.87 3.54 -18.65
CA LEU A 157 -4.49 3.21 -19.05
C LEU A 157 -4.43 2.48 -20.39
N ALA A 158 -5.37 1.58 -20.67
CA ALA A 158 -5.43 0.86 -21.94
C ALA A 158 -5.66 1.81 -23.12
N LEU A 159 -6.57 2.78 -22.95
CA LEU A 159 -6.82 3.83 -23.94
C LEU A 159 -5.63 4.78 -24.06
N TYR A 160 -5.05 5.21 -22.94
CA TYR A 160 -3.94 6.17 -22.88
C TYR A 160 -2.65 5.62 -23.50
N PHE A 161 -2.23 4.42 -23.10
CA PHE A 161 -0.99 3.82 -23.60
C PHE A 161 -1.13 3.09 -24.93
N ARG A 162 -2.37 2.87 -25.40
CA ARG A 162 -2.70 2.09 -26.61
C ARG A 162 -2.05 0.70 -26.64
N THR A 163 -1.63 0.20 -25.48
CA THR A 163 -0.91 -1.06 -25.29
C THR A 163 -1.45 -1.72 -24.03
N TRP A 164 -2.33 -2.69 -24.18
CA TRP A 164 -2.98 -3.36 -23.05
C TRP A 164 -1.99 -4.03 -22.08
N LYS A 165 -0.83 -4.50 -22.58
CA LYS A 165 0.24 -5.09 -21.74
C LYS A 165 0.85 -4.10 -20.75
N MET A 166 0.91 -2.83 -21.14
CA MET A 166 1.38 -1.74 -20.27
C MET A 166 0.35 -1.53 -19.14
N SER A 167 -0.93 -1.49 -19.46
CA SER A 167 -2.00 -1.43 -18.47
C SER A 167 -2.01 -2.63 -17.52
N VAL A 168 -1.82 -3.85 -18.04
CA VAL A 168 -1.74 -5.06 -17.20
C VAL A 168 -0.56 -4.98 -16.24
N ALA A 169 0.63 -4.56 -16.71
CA ALA A 169 1.79 -4.41 -15.84
C ALA A 169 1.58 -3.35 -14.74
N ALA A 170 0.92 -2.22 -15.08
CA ALA A 170 0.56 -1.19 -14.11
C ALA A 170 -0.45 -1.70 -13.06
N ILE A 171 -1.51 -2.38 -13.49
CA ILE A 171 -2.52 -2.94 -12.58
C ILE A 171 -1.92 -4.00 -11.67
N ILE A 172 -1.05 -4.88 -12.18
CA ILE A 172 -0.37 -5.88 -11.34
C ILE A 172 0.51 -5.19 -10.30
N GLY A 173 1.20 -4.10 -10.65
CA GLY A 173 1.91 -3.25 -9.68
C GLY A 173 0.97 -2.68 -8.61
N LEU A 174 -0.17 -2.10 -9.01
CA LEU A 174 -1.16 -1.58 -8.04
C LEU A 174 -1.71 -2.66 -7.11
N VAL A 175 -1.98 -3.86 -7.63
CA VAL A 175 -2.44 -5.01 -6.83
C VAL A 175 -1.35 -5.48 -5.87
N ASP A 176 -0.08 -5.55 -6.31
CA ASP A 176 1.07 -5.85 -5.46
C ASP A 176 1.15 -4.87 -4.29
N VAL A 177 1.00 -3.56 -4.56
CA VAL A 177 0.98 -2.55 -3.51
C VAL A 177 -0.16 -2.76 -2.52
N LEU A 178 -1.39 -2.99 -3.02
CA LEU A 178 -2.56 -3.19 -2.16
C LEU A 178 -2.42 -4.42 -1.28
N VAL A 179 -2.01 -5.56 -1.85
CA VAL A 179 -1.89 -6.83 -1.12
C VAL A 179 -0.81 -6.74 -0.05
N ILE A 180 0.36 -6.18 -0.37
CA ILE A 180 1.44 -6.02 0.61
C ILE A 180 1.02 -5.04 1.71
N THR A 181 0.35 -3.95 1.38
CA THR A 181 -0.15 -2.98 2.38
C THR A 181 -1.15 -3.64 3.33
N VAL A 182 -2.14 -4.38 2.81
CA VAL A 182 -3.10 -5.13 3.64
C VAL A 182 -2.43 -6.22 4.48
N GLY A 183 -1.42 -6.90 3.93
CA GLY A 183 -0.64 -7.89 4.69
C GLY A 183 0.15 -7.29 5.84
N ILE A 184 0.73 -6.09 5.65
CA ILE A 184 1.38 -5.33 6.72
C ILE A 184 0.36 -4.97 7.80
N TYR A 185 -0.84 -4.52 7.42
CA TYR A 185 -1.93 -4.24 8.36
C TYR A 185 -2.27 -5.47 9.20
N ALA A 186 -2.47 -6.61 8.56
CA ALA A 186 -2.76 -7.88 9.24
C ALA A 186 -1.62 -8.31 10.17
N LEU A 187 -0.36 -8.09 9.78
CA LEU A 187 0.82 -8.52 10.53
C LEU A 187 0.94 -7.77 11.86
N PHE A 188 0.79 -6.45 11.80
CA PHE A 188 0.87 -5.58 12.97
C PHE A 188 -0.45 -5.48 13.75
N GLY A 189 -1.53 -6.10 13.24
CA GLY A 189 -2.85 -6.02 13.86
C GLY A 189 -3.50 -4.65 13.73
N PHE A 190 -3.09 -3.86 12.73
CA PHE A 190 -3.69 -2.57 12.45
C PHE A 190 -5.10 -2.73 11.92
N GLU A 191 -5.96 -1.83 12.38
CA GLU A 191 -7.37 -1.82 12.05
C GLU A 191 -7.60 -1.25 10.65
N ILE A 192 -8.38 -1.94 9.83
CA ILE A 192 -8.87 -1.44 8.54
C ILE A 192 -10.22 -0.77 8.80
N SER A 193 -10.19 0.56 8.87
CA SER A 193 -11.37 1.43 8.93
C SER A 193 -11.71 2.03 7.57
N PRO A 194 -12.90 2.62 7.37
CA PRO A 194 -13.21 3.35 6.14
C PRO A 194 -12.19 4.45 5.85
N ALA A 195 -11.65 5.06 6.91
CA ALA A 195 -10.56 6.01 6.83
C ALA A 195 -9.29 5.37 6.25
N ALA A 196 -8.94 4.16 6.71
CA ALA A 196 -7.83 3.40 6.14
C ALA A 196 -8.03 3.07 4.65
N VAL A 197 -9.25 2.71 4.24
CA VAL A 197 -9.58 2.46 2.83
C VAL A 197 -9.44 3.71 1.97
N ILE A 198 -9.86 4.88 2.46
CA ILE A 198 -9.58 6.17 1.80
C ILE A 198 -8.06 6.32 1.61
N GLY A 199 -7.28 6.04 2.65
CA GLY A 199 -5.83 6.00 2.58
C GLY A 199 -5.32 5.09 1.46
N PHE A 200 -5.78 3.83 1.39
CA PHE A 200 -5.41 2.89 0.33
C PHE A 200 -5.72 3.43 -1.07
N LEU A 201 -6.91 3.99 -1.30
CA LEU A 201 -7.26 4.57 -2.61
C LEU A 201 -6.40 5.79 -2.96
N THR A 202 -6.05 6.62 -1.97
CA THR A 202 -5.11 7.73 -2.14
C THR A 202 -3.73 7.23 -2.55
N ILE A 203 -3.19 6.19 -1.90
CA ILE A 203 -1.88 5.66 -2.28
C ILE A 203 -1.94 5.06 -3.69
N LEU A 204 -3.00 4.34 -4.05
CA LEU A 204 -3.11 3.74 -5.39
C LEU A 204 -3.13 4.81 -6.47
N SER A 205 -3.78 5.94 -6.22
CA SER A 205 -3.76 7.10 -7.11
C SER A 205 -2.36 7.70 -7.24
N TYR A 206 -1.62 7.77 -6.13
CA TYR A 206 -0.24 8.23 -6.11
C TYR A 206 0.72 7.26 -6.84
N ALA A 207 0.62 5.96 -6.58
CA ALA A 207 1.37 4.90 -7.24
C ALA A 207 1.09 4.86 -8.74
N LEU A 208 -0.17 5.11 -9.13
CA LEU A 208 -0.57 5.24 -10.53
C LEU A 208 0.13 6.43 -11.19
N TYR A 209 0.21 7.59 -10.53
CA TYR A 209 0.92 8.76 -11.06
C TYR A 209 2.42 8.53 -11.25
N ASP A 210 3.07 7.80 -10.33
CA ASP A 210 4.47 7.41 -10.52
C ASP A 210 4.60 6.43 -11.71
N THR A 211 3.77 5.38 -11.72
CA THR A 211 3.75 4.38 -12.79
C THR A 211 3.53 4.99 -14.16
N THR A 212 2.62 5.95 -14.31
CA THR A 212 2.34 6.56 -15.61
C THR A 212 3.53 7.33 -16.14
N VAL A 213 4.25 8.08 -15.31
CA VAL A 213 5.43 8.82 -15.75
C VAL A 213 6.59 7.89 -16.09
N VAL A 214 6.80 6.83 -15.30
CA VAL A 214 7.81 5.81 -15.66
C VAL A 214 7.46 5.16 -16.99
N PHE A 215 6.18 4.83 -17.20
CA PHE A 215 5.72 4.16 -18.42
C PHE A 215 5.70 5.09 -19.64
N ASP A 216 5.46 6.39 -19.45
CA ASP A 216 5.67 7.38 -20.49
C ASP A 216 7.13 7.44 -20.91
N LYS A 217 8.07 7.42 -19.95
CA LYS A 217 9.49 7.39 -20.31
C LYS A 217 9.90 6.08 -20.97
N VAL A 218 9.30 4.96 -20.58
CA VAL A 218 9.48 3.66 -21.27
C VAL A 218 8.97 3.76 -22.71
N ARG A 219 7.79 4.35 -22.94
CA ARG A 219 7.22 4.56 -24.28
C ARG A 219 8.09 5.49 -25.11
N GLU A 220 8.58 6.58 -24.54
CA GLU A 220 9.49 7.53 -25.18
C GLU A 220 10.76 6.81 -25.62
N ASN A 221 11.50 6.19 -24.69
CA ASN A 221 12.75 5.49 -25.02
C ASN A 221 12.54 4.37 -26.03
N THR A 222 11.50 3.54 -25.88
CA THR A 222 11.23 2.42 -26.80
C THR A 222 10.73 2.87 -28.18
N ARG A 223 10.16 4.08 -28.30
CA ARG A 223 9.74 4.67 -29.59
C ARG A 223 10.88 5.43 -30.27
N GLU A 224 11.61 6.25 -29.53
CA GLU A 224 12.77 7.02 -30.01
C GLU A 224 13.91 6.11 -30.46
N ASP A 225 14.05 4.94 -29.84
CA ASP A 225 15.10 4.00 -30.22
C ASP A 225 14.94 3.41 -31.62
N GLY A 226 13.75 3.44 -32.22
CA GLY A 226 13.53 3.07 -33.64
C GLY A 226 14.30 1.81 -34.11
N GLU A 227 14.71 1.81 -35.37
CA GLU A 227 15.61 0.80 -35.97
C GLU A 227 17.11 1.16 -35.81
N ILE A 228 17.41 2.40 -35.41
CA ILE A 228 18.76 2.98 -35.45
C ILE A 228 19.49 2.83 -34.10
N SER A 229 18.76 2.64 -33.00
CA SER A 229 19.37 2.47 -31.70
C SER A 229 20.10 1.14 -31.56
N GLY A 230 21.33 1.20 -31.06
CA GLY A 230 22.11 0.03 -30.69
C GLY A 230 21.63 -0.65 -29.40
N ARG A 231 20.50 -0.24 -28.80
CA ARG A 231 19.94 -0.79 -27.55
C ARG A 231 18.84 -1.82 -27.81
N THR A 232 18.89 -2.93 -27.08
CA THR A 232 17.80 -3.89 -26.97
C THR A 232 16.60 -3.28 -26.26
N PHE A 233 15.41 -3.83 -26.48
CA PHE A 233 14.19 -3.32 -25.85
C PHE A 233 14.30 -3.33 -24.32
N ALA A 234 14.87 -4.39 -23.75
CA ALA A 234 15.13 -4.52 -22.32
C ALA A 234 16.01 -3.39 -21.75
N GLU A 235 17.05 -2.99 -22.50
CA GLU A 235 17.94 -1.89 -22.11
C GLU A 235 17.24 -0.53 -22.20
N SER A 236 16.39 -0.31 -23.22
CA SER A 236 15.58 0.91 -23.35
C SER A 236 14.61 1.06 -22.18
N VAL A 237 13.94 -0.04 -21.79
CA VAL A 237 13.06 -0.07 -20.61
C VAL A 237 13.84 0.16 -19.32
N ASN A 238 15.01 -0.46 -19.18
CA ASN A 238 15.86 -0.26 -18.00
C ASN A 238 16.39 1.18 -17.90
N LEU A 239 16.75 1.81 -19.02
CA LEU A 239 17.17 3.21 -19.02
C LEU A 239 16.03 4.12 -18.57
N ALA A 240 14.80 3.87 -19.03
CA ALA A 240 13.64 4.67 -18.64
C ALA A 240 13.43 4.63 -17.11
N ALA A 241 13.53 3.45 -16.50
CA ALA A 241 13.46 3.31 -15.04
C ALA A 241 14.56 4.09 -14.30
N ASN A 242 15.77 4.11 -14.84
CA ASN A 242 16.88 4.86 -14.25
C ASN A 242 16.71 6.38 -14.41
N GLN A 243 16.18 6.82 -15.54
CA GLN A 243 15.89 8.24 -15.81
C GLN A 243 14.82 8.79 -14.87
N THR A 244 13.87 7.95 -14.45
CA THR A 244 12.80 8.36 -13.52
C THR A 244 13.10 8.06 -12.06
N LEU A 245 14.13 7.26 -11.74
CA LEU A 245 14.46 6.83 -10.38
C LEU A 245 14.57 7.99 -9.38
N ILE A 246 15.34 9.03 -9.71
CA ILE A 246 15.52 10.18 -8.81
C ILE A 246 14.20 10.94 -8.60
N ARG A 247 13.37 11.04 -9.65
CA ARG A 247 12.04 11.64 -9.53
C ARG A 247 11.17 10.82 -8.59
N SER A 248 11.08 9.50 -8.79
CA SER A 248 10.26 8.60 -7.96
C SER A 248 10.71 8.60 -6.50
N ILE A 249 12.03 8.64 -6.24
CA ILE A 249 12.58 8.78 -4.89
C ILE A 249 12.17 10.14 -4.28
N ASN A 250 12.37 11.23 -5.02
CA ASN A 250 12.06 12.57 -4.52
C ASN A 250 10.57 12.72 -4.21
N THR A 251 9.69 12.26 -5.09
CA THR A 251 8.25 12.32 -4.83
C THR A 251 7.89 11.48 -3.61
N THR A 252 8.48 10.28 -3.46
CA THR A 252 8.22 9.39 -2.32
C THR A 252 8.64 10.06 -1.02
N ILE A 253 9.85 10.61 -0.95
CA ILE A 253 10.38 11.29 0.25
C ILE A 253 9.51 12.48 0.62
N VAL A 254 9.15 13.32 -0.36
CA VAL A 254 8.30 14.50 -0.14
C VAL A 254 6.90 14.10 0.36
N ALA A 255 6.36 12.97 -0.07
CA ALA A 255 5.08 12.45 0.41
C ALA A 255 5.19 11.83 1.82
N VAL A 256 6.24 11.04 2.09
CA VAL A 256 6.40 10.30 3.35
C VAL A 256 6.74 11.22 4.52
N LEU A 257 7.50 12.30 4.32
CA LEU A 257 7.97 13.15 5.42
C LEU A 257 6.84 13.82 6.23
N PRO A 258 5.86 14.53 5.62
CA PRO A 258 4.76 15.13 6.39
C PRO A 258 3.88 14.09 7.07
N ILE A 259 3.62 12.96 6.41
CA ILE A 259 2.78 11.88 6.93
C ILE A 259 3.48 11.19 8.09
N GLY A 260 4.79 10.95 7.97
CA GLY A 260 5.64 10.48 9.05
C GLY A 260 5.64 11.45 10.22
N ALA A 261 5.70 12.76 9.99
CA ALA A 261 5.57 13.75 11.07
C ALA A 261 4.22 13.66 11.78
N ILE A 262 3.11 13.44 11.06
CA ILE A 262 1.80 13.21 11.69
C ILE A 262 1.86 11.94 12.57
N LEU A 263 2.43 10.84 12.07
CA LEU A 263 2.46 9.56 12.81
C LEU A 263 3.40 9.56 14.02
N PHE A 264 4.61 10.11 13.88
CA PHE A 264 5.65 10.02 14.91
C PHE A 264 5.70 11.23 15.84
N ILE A 265 5.10 12.36 15.45
CA ILE A 265 5.05 13.58 16.26
C ILE A 265 3.61 13.95 16.57
N GLY A 266 2.73 13.98 15.57
CA GLY A 266 1.33 14.38 15.73
C GLY A 266 0.52 13.43 16.62
N VAL A 267 0.62 12.11 16.40
CA VAL A 267 -0.14 11.11 17.18
C VAL A 267 0.23 11.14 18.67
N PRO A 268 1.51 11.16 19.07
CA PRO A 268 1.89 11.37 20.47
C PRO A 268 1.37 12.69 21.07
N LEU A 269 1.15 13.71 20.25
CA LEU A 269 0.60 15.01 20.68
C LEU A 269 -0.93 15.09 20.64
N GLY A 270 -1.62 13.97 20.40
CA GLY A 270 -3.08 13.89 20.44
C GLY A 270 -3.79 13.96 19.09
N ALA A 271 -3.08 13.93 17.96
CA ALA A 271 -3.68 13.89 16.61
C ALA A 271 -4.22 12.50 16.24
N ARG A 272 -5.05 11.91 17.11
CA ARG A 272 -5.52 10.51 17.01
C ARG A 272 -6.47 10.30 15.83
N THR A 273 -7.25 11.31 15.44
CA THR A 273 -8.23 11.22 14.33
C THR A 273 -7.59 11.02 12.95
N LEU A 274 -6.35 11.47 12.76
CA LEU A 274 -5.64 11.33 11.48
C LEU A 274 -4.75 10.08 11.42
N SER A 275 -4.62 9.35 12.52
CA SER A 275 -3.68 8.23 12.64
C SER A 275 -3.97 7.10 11.63
N ASP A 276 -5.22 6.66 11.53
CA ASP A 276 -5.66 5.59 10.63
C ASP A 276 -5.36 5.88 9.15
N ILE A 277 -5.76 7.09 8.68
CA ILE A 277 -5.52 7.52 7.30
C ILE A 277 -4.01 7.68 7.06
N SER A 278 -3.31 8.33 7.99
CA SER A 278 -1.88 8.62 7.84
C SER A 278 -1.05 7.34 7.82
N LEU A 279 -1.40 6.35 8.64
CA LEU A 279 -0.72 5.05 8.68
C LEU A 279 -0.90 4.32 7.34
N SER A 280 -2.11 4.38 6.79
CA SER A 280 -2.44 3.73 5.51
C SER A 280 -1.64 4.34 4.38
N ILE A 281 -1.56 5.68 4.34
CA ILE A 281 -0.80 6.39 3.32
C ILE A 281 0.70 6.17 3.53
N PHE A 282 1.19 6.17 4.77
CA PHE A 282 2.60 5.95 5.07
C PHE A 282 3.08 4.57 4.61
N VAL A 283 2.41 3.52 5.06
CA VAL A 283 2.74 2.13 4.67
C VAL A 283 2.61 1.97 3.16
N GLY A 284 1.48 2.40 2.59
CA GLY A 284 1.24 2.26 1.15
C GLY A 284 2.24 3.03 0.29
N THR A 285 2.70 4.20 0.72
CA THR A 285 3.70 4.99 -0.03
C THR A 285 5.07 4.30 -0.03
N LEU A 286 5.48 3.68 1.09
CA LEU A 286 6.72 2.92 1.15
C LEU A 286 6.69 1.70 0.22
N VAL A 287 5.55 0.98 0.19
CA VAL A 287 5.35 -0.15 -0.72
C VAL A 287 5.29 0.31 -2.17
N ALA A 288 4.58 1.41 -2.46
CA ALA A 288 4.47 1.99 -3.80
C ALA A 288 5.83 2.36 -4.39
N ALA A 289 6.75 2.88 -3.57
CA ALA A 289 8.10 3.27 -4.00
C ALA A 289 8.90 2.10 -4.59
N TYR A 290 8.64 0.87 -4.15
CA TYR A 290 9.27 -0.33 -4.68
C TYR A 290 8.48 -0.87 -5.90
N SER A 291 7.15 -0.92 -5.82
CA SER A 291 6.36 -1.70 -6.79
C SER A 291 6.50 -1.21 -8.24
N THR A 292 6.52 0.10 -8.49
CA THR A 292 6.65 0.64 -9.86
C THR A 292 7.93 0.17 -10.55
N LEU A 293 9.08 0.40 -9.91
CA LEU A 293 10.40 0.21 -10.52
C LEU A 293 10.86 -1.23 -10.50
N PHE A 294 10.48 -1.99 -9.47
CA PHE A 294 10.95 -3.37 -9.26
C PHE A 294 9.96 -4.43 -9.73
N VAL A 295 8.67 -4.11 -9.86
CA VAL A 295 7.63 -5.05 -10.31
C VAL A 295 7.05 -4.65 -11.66
N ALA A 296 6.44 -3.46 -11.75
CA ALA A 296 5.68 -3.07 -12.93
C ALA A 296 6.56 -2.92 -14.18
N VAL A 297 7.71 -2.23 -14.07
CA VAL A 297 8.65 -2.05 -15.18
C VAL A 297 9.24 -3.38 -15.69
N PRO A 298 9.84 -4.24 -14.85
CA PRO A 298 10.38 -5.50 -15.33
C PRO A 298 9.31 -6.45 -15.87
N LEU A 299 8.09 -6.38 -15.34
CA LEU A 299 6.94 -7.15 -15.83
C LEU A 299 6.52 -6.71 -17.23
N TYR A 300 6.46 -5.40 -17.47
CA TYR A 300 6.19 -4.88 -18.81
C TYR A 300 7.25 -5.35 -19.82
N ALA A 301 8.54 -5.30 -19.44
CA ALA A 301 9.62 -5.81 -20.29
C ALA A 301 9.41 -7.29 -20.63
N LEU A 302 9.11 -8.13 -19.63
CA LEU A 302 8.85 -9.55 -19.82
C LEU A 302 7.68 -9.83 -20.79
N LEU A 303 6.60 -9.06 -20.68
CA LEU A 303 5.39 -9.23 -21.50
C LEU A 303 5.60 -8.87 -22.98
N ARG A 304 6.56 -7.98 -23.29
CA ARG A 304 6.79 -7.47 -24.65
C ARG A 304 8.05 -7.99 -25.33
N GLU A 305 9.09 -8.37 -24.59
CA GLU A 305 10.35 -8.88 -25.17
C GLU A 305 10.15 -10.08 -26.11
N ARG A 306 9.08 -10.86 -25.93
CA ARG A 306 8.76 -12.03 -26.78
C ARG A 306 7.93 -11.70 -28.03
N GLU A 307 7.56 -10.44 -28.25
CA GLU A 307 6.84 -10.04 -29.47
C GLU A 307 7.77 -10.17 -30.68
N SER A 308 7.29 -10.78 -31.76
CA SER A 308 8.11 -11.05 -32.95
C SER A 308 8.89 -9.84 -33.48
N PRO A 309 8.30 -8.63 -33.61
CA PRO A 309 9.04 -7.46 -34.08
C PRO A 309 10.18 -7.04 -33.14
N ILE A 310 9.96 -7.14 -31.82
CA ILE A 310 10.94 -6.78 -30.79
C ILE A 310 12.06 -7.81 -30.75
N ALA A 311 11.72 -9.10 -30.73
CA ALA A 311 12.69 -10.19 -30.68
C ALA A 311 13.62 -10.20 -31.90
N GLN A 312 13.08 -9.95 -33.09
CA GLN A 312 13.88 -9.84 -34.32
C GLN A 312 14.82 -8.64 -34.28
N ARG A 313 14.35 -7.48 -33.81
CA ARG A 313 15.18 -6.27 -33.67
C ARG A 313 16.31 -6.51 -32.67
N ASP A 314 15.99 -7.06 -31.50
CA ASP A 314 16.98 -7.32 -30.46
C ASP A 314 18.01 -8.36 -30.90
N ALA A 315 17.63 -9.36 -31.70
CA ALA A 315 18.57 -10.30 -32.32
C ALA A 315 19.51 -9.61 -33.32
N ARG A 316 19.00 -8.69 -34.15
CA ARG A 316 19.85 -7.88 -35.05
C ARG A 316 20.86 -7.05 -34.27
N VAL A 317 20.42 -6.37 -33.21
CA VAL A 317 21.28 -5.57 -32.33
C VAL A 317 22.40 -6.43 -31.73
N ARG A 318 22.07 -7.61 -31.18
CA ARG A 318 23.07 -8.52 -30.61
C ARG A 318 24.08 -9.00 -31.65
N SER A 319 23.61 -9.41 -32.83
CA SER A 319 24.49 -9.85 -33.92
C SER A 319 25.42 -8.73 -34.43
N ALA A 320 24.95 -7.48 -34.42
CA ALA A 320 25.75 -6.33 -34.79
C ALA A 320 26.83 -6.03 -33.73
N ARG A 321 26.51 -6.15 -32.44
CA ARG A 321 27.46 -6.00 -31.32
C ARG A 321 28.54 -7.08 -31.35
N GLU A 322 28.15 -8.33 -31.57
CA GLU A 322 29.08 -9.46 -31.72
C GLU A 322 30.08 -9.21 -32.86
N LYS A 323 29.59 -8.74 -34.02
CA LYS A 323 30.44 -8.36 -35.16
C LYS A 323 31.37 -7.18 -34.87
N ALA A 324 30.95 -6.26 -34.01
CA ALA A 324 31.73 -5.09 -33.62
C ALA A 324 32.72 -5.36 -32.47
N GLY A 325 32.73 -6.58 -31.90
CA GLY A 325 33.59 -6.93 -30.75
C GLY A 325 33.23 -6.19 -29.45
N VAL A 326 32.02 -5.62 -29.37
CA VAL A 326 31.54 -4.93 -28.17
C VAL A 326 30.85 -5.96 -27.26
N PRO A 327 31.27 -6.12 -26.00
CA PRO A 327 30.63 -7.05 -25.08
C PRO A 327 29.15 -6.70 -24.87
N ALA A 328 28.34 -7.75 -24.66
CA ALA A 328 26.88 -7.69 -24.57
C ALA A 328 26.35 -6.89 -23.38
#